data_AF-T0YA41-F1
#
_entry.id   AF-T0YA41-F1
#
_cell.length_a   1.000
_cell.length_b   1.000
_cell.length_c   1.000
_cell.angle_alpha   90.00
_cell.angle_beta   90.00
_cell.angle_gamma   90.00
#
_symmetry.space_group_name_H-M   'P 1'
#
loop_
_entity.id
_entity.type
_entity.pdbx_description
1 polymer ?
#
loop_
_entity_poly.entity_id
_entity_poly.type
_entity_poly.pdbx_seq_one_letter_code
_entity_poly.pdbx_strand_id
1 'polypeptide(L)'
;MTGGTELAKRINGNLAAAAEHFAVGMGVGSMRAAVEKKELAETYSVINQYRIPFKVANIGAPQLINQKKAAFSDSDIEYCFNLIDADFLIVHFNFLQEMVQPEGDRNARGVLKRLSDIASSYPVIAKETGNGFSREAAAELKDAGVKA
;
A
#
# COMPACT_ATOMS: atom_id res chain seq x y z
N MET A 1 2.47 6.04 -6.01
CA MET A 1 1.30 6.70 -6.65
C MET A 1 0.55 5.81 -7.62
N THR A 2 1.21 5.13 -8.58
CA THR A 2 0.53 4.34 -9.61
C THR A 2 1.19 2.97 -9.81
N GLY A 3 0.62 2.16 -10.70
CA GLY A 3 1.06 0.82 -11.10
C GLY A 3 -0.02 0.16 -11.96
N GLY A 4 0.29 -0.98 -12.58
CA GLY A 4 -0.69 -1.81 -13.31
C GLY A 4 -0.90 -1.49 -14.79
N THR A 5 -0.13 -0.56 -15.38
CA THR A 5 -0.13 -0.30 -16.83
C THR A 5 1.28 0.04 -17.33
N GLU A 6 1.51 -0.05 -18.64
CA GLU A 6 2.78 0.38 -19.26
C GLU A 6 3.10 1.85 -19.02
N LEU A 7 2.09 2.72 -19.04
CA LEU A 7 2.28 4.13 -18.69
C LEU A 7 2.71 4.26 -17.22
N ALA A 8 2.08 3.52 -16.31
CA ALA A 8 2.43 3.52 -14.90
C ALA A 8 3.85 3.01 -14.64
N LYS A 9 4.31 2.01 -15.40
CA LYS A 9 5.71 1.53 -15.37
C LYS A 9 6.69 2.66 -15.72
N ARG A 10 6.43 3.40 -16.81
CA ARG A 10 7.26 4.55 -17.21
C ARG A 10 7.26 5.65 -16.13
N ILE A 11 6.09 5.96 -15.57
CA ILE A 11 5.98 6.94 -14.48
C ILE A 11 6.78 6.51 -13.25
N ASN A 12 6.63 5.26 -12.82
CA ASN A 12 7.36 4.72 -11.67
C ASN A 12 8.87 4.73 -11.92
N GLY A 13 9.33 4.37 -13.13
CA GLY A 13 10.76 4.47 -13.50
C GLY A 13 11.30 5.90 -13.42
N ASN A 14 10.57 6.89 -13.98
CA ASN A 14 10.98 8.28 -13.93
C ASN A 14 11.06 8.83 -12.50
N LEU A 15 10.08 8.48 -11.66
CA LEU A 15 10.07 8.87 -10.25
C LEU A 15 11.20 8.19 -9.47
N ALA A 16 11.51 6.93 -9.78
CA ALA A 16 12.60 6.18 -9.17
C ALA A 16 13.97 6.79 -9.51
N ALA A 17 14.18 7.18 -10.77
CA ALA A 17 15.39 7.88 -11.20
C ALA A 17 15.56 9.22 -10.46
N ALA A 18 14.48 9.99 -10.29
CA ALA A 18 14.52 11.21 -9.50
C ALA A 18 14.79 10.93 -8.01
N ALA A 19 14.15 9.92 -7.44
CA ALA A 19 14.31 9.51 -6.05
C ALA A 19 15.76 9.08 -5.74
N GLU A 20 16.40 8.34 -6.64
CA GLU A 20 17.83 8.02 -6.57
C GLU A 20 18.69 9.29 -6.64
N HIS A 21 18.45 10.16 -7.63
CA HIS A 21 19.24 11.38 -7.83
C HIS A 21 19.21 12.33 -6.62
N PHE A 22 18.03 12.51 -6.01
CA PHE A 22 17.83 13.41 -4.88
C PHE A 22 17.96 12.72 -3.52
N ALA A 23 18.27 11.42 -3.48
CA ALA A 23 18.34 10.62 -2.27
C ALA A 23 17.10 10.76 -1.37
N VAL A 24 15.91 10.60 -1.96
CA VAL A 24 14.63 10.58 -1.25
C VAL A 24 13.94 9.23 -1.40
N GLY A 25 13.20 8.79 -0.38
CA GLY A 25 12.45 7.55 -0.45
C GLY A 25 11.27 7.61 -1.42
N MET A 26 10.81 6.45 -1.88
CA MET A 26 9.73 6.34 -2.85
C MET A 26 8.71 5.26 -2.48
N GLY A 27 7.43 5.60 -2.61
CA GLY A 27 6.32 4.63 -2.50
C GLY A 27 5.59 4.40 -3.82
N VAL A 28 5.20 3.16 -4.08
CA VAL A 28 4.41 2.80 -5.27
C VAL A 28 2.90 3.05 -5.06
N GLY A 29 2.10 2.88 -6.11
CA GLY A 29 0.63 2.87 -5.99
C GLY A 29 0.13 1.61 -5.29
N SER A 30 -1.19 1.53 -5.05
CA SER A 30 -1.82 0.31 -4.51
C SER A 30 -1.42 -0.90 -5.34
N MET A 31 -0.87 -1.91 -4.70
CA MET A 31 -0.35 -3.13 -5.33
C MET A 31 -1.44 -4.19 -5.51
N ARG A 32 -2.71 -3.84 -5.28
CA ARG A 32 -3.85 -4.76 -5.47
C ARG A 32 -3.83 -5.41 -6.85
N ALA A 33 -3.55 -4.63 -7.90
CA ALA A 33 -3.48 -5.14 -9.26
C ALA A 33 -2.33 -6.13 -9.46
N ALA A 34 -1.19 -5.97 -8.79
CA ALA A 34 -0.07 -6.92 -8.87
C ALA A 34 -0.36 -8.24 -8.14
N VAL A 35 -1.21 -8.22 -7.11
CA VAL A 35 -1.69 -9.44 -6.45
C VAL A 35 -2.69 -10.17 -7.34
N GLU A 36 -3.65 -9.45 -7.91
CA GLU A 36 -4.70 -10.03 -8.76
C GLU A 36 -4.17 -10.49 -10.13
N LYS A 37 -3.12 -9.85 -10.66
CA LYS A 37 -2.53 -10.10 -11.97
C LYS A 37 -1.01 -10.04 -11.91
N LYS A 38 -0.36 -11.19 -11.78
CA LYS A 38 1.10 -11.30 -11.58
C LYS A 38 1.88 -10.78 -12.78
N GLU A 39 1.30 -10.77 -13.98
CA GLU A 39 1.88 -10.16 -15.18
C GLU A 39 2.11 -8.63 -15.05
N LEU A 40 1.44 -7.96 -14.12
CA LEU A 40 1.60 -6.52 -13.87
C LEU A 40 2.77 -6.21 -12.92
N ALA A 41 3.46 -7.22 -12.39
CA ALA A 41 4.52 -7.08 -11.40
C ALA A 41 5.61 -6.08 -11.84
N GLU A 42 6.03 -6.13 -13.10
CA GLU A 42 7.10 -5.29 -13.65
C GLU A 42 6.77 -3.79 -13.59
N THR A 43 5.48 -3.42 -13.60
CA THR A 43 5.06 -2.02 -13.49
C THR A 43 5.34 -1.42 -12.11
N TYR A 44 5.61 -2.27 -11.10
CA TYR A 44 5.99 -1.89 -9.75
C TYR A 44 7.49 -2.13 -9.52
N SER A 45 7.99 -3.33 -9.85
CA SER A 45 9.39 -3.72 -9.58
C SER A 45 10.43 -3.01 -10.46
N VAL A 46 10.01 -2.25 -11.49
CA VAL A 46 10.90 -1.36 -12.25
C VAL A 46 11.73 -0.43 -11.36
N ILE A 47 11.22 -0.06 -10.18
CA ILE A 47 11.95 0.80 -9.24
C ILE A 47 13.18 0.12 -8.61
N ASN A 48 13.28 -1.22 -8.66
CA ASN A 48 14.42 -1.97 -8.12
C ASN A 48 15.69 -1.80 -8.95
N GLN A 49 15.59 -1.22 -10.15
CA GLN A 49 16.73 -0.88 -10.99
C GLN A 49 17.50 0.35 -10.48
N TYR A 50 16.97 1.05 -9.48
CA TYR A 50 17.49 2.31 -8.94
C TYR A 50 17.86 2.17 -7.47
N ARG A 51 18.90 2.89 -7.04
CA ARG A 51 19.40 2.94 -5.64
C ARG A 51 18.62 3.98 -4.83
N ILE A 52 17.34 3.72 -4.63
CA ILE A 52 16.48 4.54 -3.78
C ILE A 52 16.83 4.26 -2.30
N PRO A 53 16.95 5.29 -1.42
CA PRO A 53 17.32 5.09 -0.02
C PRO A 53 16.38 4.19 0.78
N PHE A 54 15.07 4.30 0.52
CA PHE A 54 14.08 3.37 1.05
C PHE A 54 12.85 3.30 0.15
N LYS A 55 12.22 2.13 0.09
CA LYS A 55 11.06 1.84 -0.75
C LYS A 55 9.85 1.48 0.11
N VAL A 56 8.67 1.87 -0.36
CA VAL A 56 7.43 1.69 0.40
C VAL A 56 6.39 0.96 -0.43
N ALA A 57 6.05 -0.26 0.00
CA ALA A 57 4.95 -1.04 -0.57
C ALA A 57 3.61 -0.44 -0.14
N ASN A 58 2.54 -0.70 -0.88
CA ASN A 58 1.25 -0.06 -0.62
C ASN A 58 0.07 -1.00 -0.88
N ILE A 59 -0.71 -1.27 0.15
CA ILE A 59 -1.97 -2.03 0.10
C ILE A 59 -3.10 -1.21 0.71
N GLY A 60 -4.35 -1.52 0.38
CA GLY A 60 -5.51 -0.84 0.94
C GLY A 60 -6.04 -1.54 2.19
N ALA A 61 -6.47 -0.74 3.16
CA ALA A 61 -7.21 -1.19 4.33
C ALA A 61 -8.44 -2.06 3.97
N PRO A 62 -9.20 -1.78 2.89
CA PRO A 62 -10.31 -2.66 2.49
C PRO A 62 -9.86 -4.08 2.10
N GLN A 63 -8.63 -4.28 1.63
CA GLN A 63 -8.10 -5.61 1.28
C GLN A 63 -7.68 -6.44 2.50
N LEU A 64 -7.60 -5.84 3.69
CA LEU A 64 -7.24 -6.59 4.91
C LEU A 64 -8.37 -7.51 5.39
N ILE A 65 -9.59 -7.27 4.92
CA ILE A 65 -10.79 -8.01 5.33
C ILE A 65 -11.58 -8.45 4.10
N ASN A 66 -12.51 -9.39 4.31
CA ASN A 66 -13.39 -9.83 3.26
C ASN A 66 -14.34 -8.69 2.86
N GLN A 67 -14.41 -8.46 1.55
CA GLN A 67 -15.34 -7.55 0.88
C GLN A 67 -16.21 -8.40 -0.05
N LYS A 68 -16.42 -7.94 -1.30
CA LYS A 68 -16.91 -8.80 -2.39
C LYS A 68 -15.86 -9.81 -2.84
N LYS A 69 -14.58 -9.48 -2.68
CA LYS A 69 -13.44 -10.38 -2.90
C LYS A 69 -12.88 -10.84 -1.54
N ALA A 70 -12.14 -11.95 -1.56
CA ALA A 70 -11.43 -12.44 -0.40
C ALA A 70 -10.37 -11.42 0.07
N ALA A 71 -10.16 -11.38 1.38
CA ALA A 71 -9.08 -10.63 1.99
C ALA A 71 -7.71 -11.09 1.46
N PHE A 72 -6.73 -10.21 1.52
CA PHE A 72 -5.34 -10.57 1.27
C PHE A 72 -4.84 -11.51 2.35
N SER A 73 -4.23 -12.60 1.88
CA SER A 73 -3.50 -13.53 2.74
C SER A 73 -2.16 -12.92 3.18
N ASP A 74 -1.52 -13.53 4.18
CA ASP A 74 -0.18 -13.11 4.59
C ASP A 74 0.83 -13.22 3.44
N SER A 75 0.69 -14.24 2.56
CA SER A 75 1.55 -14.40 1.39
C SER A 75 1.31 -13.36 0.30
N ASP A 76 0.10 -12.79 0.20
CA ASP A 76 -0.16 -11.66 -0.71
C ASP A 76 0.53 -10.38 -0.24
N ILE A 77 0.54 -10.16 1.08
CA ILE A 77 1.22 -9.01 1.71
C ILE A 77 2.73 -9.18 1.58
N GLU A 78 3.25 -10.37 1.90
CA GLU A 78 4.66 -10.73 1.73
C GLU A 78 5.10 -10.55 0.27
N TYR A 79 4.29 -11.01 -0.69
CA TYR A 79 4.54 -10.80 -2.11
C TYR A 79 4.64 -9.31 -2.45
N CYS A 80 3.73 -8.47 -1.96
CA CYS A 80 3.80 -7.02 -2.20
C CYS A 80 5.08 -6.40 -1.62
N PHE A 81 5.44 -6.79 -0.40
CA PHE A 81 6.62 -6.29 0.30
C PHE A 81 7.91 -6.68 -0.44
N ASN A 82 8.02 -7.95 -0.83
CA ASN A 82 9.20 -8.49 -1.51
C ASN A 82 9.29 -8.07 -2.99
N LEU A 83 8.16 -7.84 -3.68
CA LEU A 83 8.16 -7.50 -5.11
C LEU A 83 9.01 -6.26 -5.43
N ILE A 84 9.09 -5.31 -4.49
CA ILE A 84 9.87 -4.09 -4.66
C ILE A 84 11.03 -3.97 -3.66
N ASP A 85 11.38 -5.05 -2.95
CA ASP A 85 12.35 -5.00 -1.84
C ASP A 85 12.02 -3.85 -0.87
N ALA A 86 10.78 -3.81 -0.37
CA ALA A 86 10.29 -2.70 0.44
C ALA A 86 10.94 -2.65 1.83
N ASP A 87 11.12 -1.44 2.35
CA ASP A 87 11.52 -1.20 3.73
C ASP A 87 10.30 -0.94 4.62
N PHE A 88 9.23 -0.39 4.06
CA PHE A 88 7.99 -0.04 4.77
C PHE A 88 6.74 -0.52 4.03
N LEU A 89 5.67 -0.77 4.79
CA LEU A 89 4.36 -1.12 4.24
C LEU A 89 3.36 0.00 4.53
N ILE A 90 2.91 0.70 3.51
CA ILE A 90 1.71 1.56 3.62
C ILE A 90 0.46 0.68 3.63
N VAL A 91 -0.39 0.91 4.62
CA VAL A 91 -1.81 0.58 4.56
C VAL A 91 -2.57 1.87 4.34
N HIS A 92 -3.16 2.04 3.15
CA HIS A 92 -3.96 3.23 2.86
C HIS A 92 -5.42 3.07 3.27
N PHE A 93 -5.98 4.11 3.84
CA PHE A 93 -7.38 4.22 4.26
C PHE A 93 -8.07 5.20 3.33
N ASN A 94 -9.00 4.68 2.53
CA ASN A 94 -9.74 5.43 1.53
C ASN A 94 -11.25 5.21 1.66
N PHE A 95 -11.76 4.92 2.87
CA PHE A 95 -13.16 4.51 3.06
C PHE A 95 -14.17 5.55 2.57
N LEU A 96 -13.89 6.86 2.67
CA LEU A 96 -14.79 7.86 2.06
C LEU A 96 -14.84 7.70 0.53
N GLN A 97 -13.70 7.46 -0.11
CA GLN A 97 -13.61 7.19 -1.55
C GLN A 97 -14.40 5.92 -1.91
N GLU A 98 -14.24 4.84 -1.14
CA GLU A 98 -14.98 3.58 -1.35
C GLU A 98 -16.50 3.74 -1.15
N MET A 99 -16.94 4.66 -0.28
CA MET A 99 -18.36 4.92 -0.05
C MET A 99 -19.03 5.61 -1.24
N VAL A 100 -18.33 6.54 -1.90
CA VAL A 100 -18.88 7.29 -3.03
C VAL A 100 -18.76 6.54 -4.36
N GLN A 101 -17.83 5.61 -4.48
CA GLN A 101 -17.67 4.81 -5.69
C GLN A 101 -18.79 3.76 -5.84
N PRO A 102 -19.34 3.56 -7.06
CA PRO A 102 -20.38 2.54 -7.31
C PRO A 102 -19.95 1.12 -6.91
N GLU A 103 -18.70 0.78 -7.17
CA GLU A 103 -18.13 -0.55 -6.98
C GLU A 103 -17.46 -0.76 -5.61
N GLY A 104 -17.34 0.30 -4.81
CA GLY A 104 -16.43 0.36 -3.67
C GLY A 104 -16.66 -0.68 -2.57
N ASP A 105 -15.55 -0.97 -1.89
CA ASP A 105 -15.40 -1.92 -0.80
C ASP A 105 -15.69 -1.22 0.54
N ARG A 106 -16.96 -1.26 0.96
CA ARG A 106 -17.52 -0.42 2.03
C ARG A 106 -17.42 -0.99 3.44
N ASN A 107 -17.04 -2.26 3.60
CA ASN A 107 -16.90 -2.83 4.94
C ASN A 107 -15.61 -2.34 5.59
N ALA A 108 -15.68 -1.84 6.82
CA ALA A 108 -14.51 -1.47 7.62
C ALA A 108 -14.37 -2.30 8.92
N ARG A 109 -15.33 -3.19 9.20
CA ARG A 109 -15.34 -3.96 10.45
C ARG A 109 -14.24 -5.01 10.45
N GLY A 110 -13.35 -4.92 11.46
CA GLY A 110 -12.23 -5.84 11.63
C GLY A 110 -10.90 -5.36 11.02
N VAL A 111 -10.90 -4.23 10.30
CA VAL A 111 -9.68 -3.65 9.70
C VAL A 111 -8.62 -3.37 10.76
N LEU A 112 -8.95 -2.67 11.85
CA LEU A 112 -7.98 -2.36 12.91
C LEU A 112 -7.41 -3.61 13.59
N LYS A 113 -8.24 -4.65 13.78
CA LYS A 113 -7.77 -5.92 14.34
C LYS A 113 -6.72 -6.55 13.43
N ARG A 114 -7.05 -6.68 12.13
CA ARG A 114 -6.11 -7.26 11.16
C ARG A 114 -4.88 -6.40 10.94
N LEU A 115 -5.02 -5.08 11.01
CA LEU A 115 -3.90 -4.14 10.96
C LEU A 115 -2.91 -4.38 12.10
N SER A 116 -3.40 -4.64 13.31
CA SER A 116 -2.56 -4.96 14.47
C SER A 116 -1.72 -6.21 14.25
N ASP A 117 -2.35 -7.26 13.69
CA ASP A 117 -1.63 -8.48 13.31
C ASP A 117 -0.51 -8.18 12.30
N ILE A 118 -0.79 -7.38 11.27
CA ILE A 118 0.19 -7.02 10.22
C ILE A 118 1.30 -6.12 10.77
N ALA A 119 0.98 -5.16 11.63
CA ALA A 119 1.94 -4.24 12.24
C ALA A 119 2.93 -4.94 13.18
N SER A 120 2.62 -6.16 13.64
CA SER A 120 3.57 -6.99 14.37
C SER A 120 4.69 -7.56 13.49
N SER A 121 4.44 -7.69 12.18
CA SER A 121 5.33 -8.36 11.22
C SER A 121 6.02 -7.37 10.28
N TYR A 122 5.42 -6.20 10.03
CA TYR A 122 5.92 -5.19 9.10
C TYR A 122 5.99 -3.81 9.75
N PRO A 123 6.95 -2.94 9.35
CA PRO A 123 6.96 -1.53 9.75
C PRO A 123 5.88 -0.78 8.95
N VAL A 124 4.67 -0.75 9.52
CA VAL A 124 3.48 -0.20 8.87
C VAL A 124 3.41 1.32 9.00
N ILE A 125 3.06 1.97 7.89
CA ILE A 125 2.68 3.38 7.79
C ILE A 125 1.19 3.45 7.46
N ALA A 126 0.39 4.15 8.26
CA ALA A 126 -1.00 4.42 7.91
C ALA A 126 -1.09 5.70 7.08
N LYS A 127 -1.79 5.64 5.95
CA LYS A 127 -1.98 6.78 5.04
C LYS A 127 -3.45 6.98 4.75
N GLU A 128 -3.96 8.19 4.88
CA GLU A 128 -5.27 8.55 4.33
C GLU A 128 -5.09 9.10 2.88
N THR A 129 -6.14 9.06 2.06
CA THR A 129 -6.11 9.42 0.63
C THR A 129 -6.69 10.81 0.28
N GLY A 130 -6.85 11.72 1.22
CA GLY A 130 -7.22 13.14 0.98
C GLY A 130 -8.16 13.79 2.00
N ASN A 131 -8.78 13.03 2.89
CA ASN A 131 -9.72 13.46 3.94
C ASN A 131 -9.07 13.55 5.33
N GLY A 132 -7.89 12.95 5.50
CA GLY A 132 -7.12 13.00 6.74
C GLY A 132 -7.62 12.06 7.83
N PHE A 133 -6.83 11.90 8.88
CA PHE A 133 -7.21 11.16 10.09
C PHE A 133 -7.67 12.11 11.18
N SER A 134 -8.74 11.75 11.89
CA SER A 134 -9.09 12.42 13.14
C SER A 134 -8.09 12.05 14.24
N ARG A 135 -8.14 12.77 15.37
CA ARG A 135 -7.32 12.47 16.55
C ARG A 135 -7.59 11.06 17.07
N GLU A 136 -8.86 10.66 17.11
CA GLU A 136 -9.32 9.37 17.60
C GLU A 136 -8.81 8.25 16.69
N ALA A 137 -8.96 8.41 15.38
CA ALA A 137 -8.42 7.45 14.41
C ALA A 137 -6.90 7.32 14.53
N ALA A 138 -6.17 8.43 14.68
CA ALA A 138 -4.72 8.41 14.87
C ALA A 138 -4.31 7.68 16.17
N ALA A 139 -5.08 7.83 17.25
CA ALA A 139 -4.84 7.09 18.49
C ALA A 139 -5.07 5.58 18.31
N GLU A 140 -6.17 5.19 17.65
CA GLU A 140 -6.46 3.78 17.36
C GLU A 140 -5.39 3.13 16.47
N LEU A 141 -4.89 3.84 15.46
CA LEU A 141 -3.82 3.36 14.58
C LEU A 141 -2.52 3.17 15.36
N LYS A 142 -2.17 4.11 16.24
CA LYS A 142 -1.01 4.00 17.12
C LYS A 142 -1.13 2.79 18.05
N ASP A 143 -2.30 2.58 18.66
CA ASP A 143 -2.56 1.44 19.55
C ASP A 143 -2.52 0.10 18.79
N ALA A 144 -2.88 0.11 17.50
CA ALA A 144 -2.72 -1.03 16.59
C ALA A 144 -1.26 -1.26 16.13
N GLY A 145 -0.28 -0.51 16.65
CA GLY A 145 1.14 -0.74 16.38
C GLY A 145 1.71 -0.07 15.13
N VAL A 146 0.91 0.76 14.43
CA VAL A 146 1.37 1.58 13.29
C VAL A 146 2.50 2.51 13.73
N LYS A 147 3.54 2.63 12.89
CA LYS A 147 4.77 3.38 13.22
C LYS A 147 4.76 4.83 12.75
N ALA A 148 4.01 5.15 11.68
CA ALA A 148 3.90 6.49 11.12
C ALA A 148 2.55 6.69 10.41
#